data_AF-A0A2T2V529-F1
#
_entry.id   AF-A0A2T2V529-F1
#
_cell.length_a   1.000
_cell.length_b   1.000
_cell.length_c   1.000
_cell.angle_alpha   90.00
_cell.angle_beta   90.00
_cell.angle_gamma   90.00
#
_symmetry.space_group_name_H-M   'P 1'
#
loop_
_entity.id
_entity.type
_entity.pdbx_description
1 polymer ?
#
loop_
_entity_poly.entity_id
_entity_poly.type
_entity_poly.pdbx_seq_one_letter_code
_entity_poly.pdbx_strand_id
1 'polypeptide(L)' 'LSNAMIKAVDAYGVSDVKLYRQHCPMANDNQGADWISSEKQIRNPYYGDQMLTCGEVTDTIL' A
#
# COMPACT_ATOMS: atom_id res chain seq x y z
N LEU A 1 -7.55 -3.06 6.97
CA LEU A 1 -7.89 -2.60 5.60
C LEU A 1 -6.56 -2.37 4.88
N SER A 2 -5.95 -3.33 4.18
CA SER A 2 -6.23 -3.76 2.78
C SER A 2 -5.86 -5.23 2.54
N ASN A 3 -5.70 -6.00 3.62
CA ASN A 3 -5.09 -7.34 3.59
C ASN A 3 -5.81 -8.34 2.67
N ALA A 4 -7.14 -8.23 2.53
CA ALA A 4 -7.89 -9.08 1.60
C ALA A 4 -7.55 -8.78 0.13
N MET A 5 -7.42 -7.51 -0.23
CA MET A 5 -7.03 -7.11 -1.58
C MET A 5 -5.58 -7.49 -1.86
N ILE A 6 -4.66 -7.23 -0.92
CA ILE A 6 -3.26 -7.62 -1.06
C ILE A 6 -3.15 -9.13 -1.28
N LYS A 7 -3.85 -9.94 -0.48
CA LYS A 7 -3.87 -11.40 -0.66
C LYS A 7 -4.47 -11.83 -1.99
N ALA A 8 -5.51 -11.14 -2.47
CA ALA A 8 -6.09 -11.45 -3.77
C ALA A 8 -5.10 -11.15 -4.90
N VAL A 9 -4.44 -9.99 -4.86
CA VAL A 9 -3.40 -9.62 -5.82
C VAL A 9 -2.22 -10.59 -5.77
N ASP A 10 -1.79 -11.02 -4.60
CA ASP A 10 -0.70 -12.01 -4.47
C ASP A 10 -1.07 -13.38 -5.02
N ALA A 11 -2.34 -13.79 -4.84
CA ALA A 11 -2.81 -15.10 -5.25
C ALA A 11 -3.12 -15.19 -6.76
N TYR A 12 -3.64 -14.11 -7.34
CA TYR A 12 -4.17 -14.10 -8.70
C TYR A 12 -3.36 -13.23 -9.67
N GLY A 13 -2.45 -12.39 -9.16
CA GLY A 13 -1.80 -11.35 -9.93
C GLY A 13 -2.76 -10.24 -10.35
N VAL A 14 -2.26 -9.33 -11.17
CA VAL A 14 -3.05 -8.33 -11.88
C VAL A 14 -2.65 -8.32 -13.35
N SER A 15 -3.58 -8.01 -14.24
CA SER A 15 -3.31 -7.93 -15.69
C SER A 15 -3.31 -6.47 -16.14
N ASP A 16 -2.33 -6.12 -16.97
CA ASP A 16 -2.24 -4.84 -17.69
C ASP A 16 -2.19 -3.58 -16.81
N VAL A 17 -1.95 -3.74 -15.50
CA VAL A 17 -1.83 -2.63 -14.54
C VAL A 17 -0.69 -2.88 -13.59
N LYS A 18 0.25 -1.93 -13.53
CA LYS A 18 1.32 -1.93 -12.56
C LYS A 18 0.82 -1.42 -11.22
N LEU A 19 0.99 -2.22 -10.17
CA LEU A 19 0.62 -1.87 -8.81
C LEU A 19 1.86 -1.82 -7.92
N TYR A 20 1.75 -1.06 -6.84
CA TYR A 20 2.77 -0.87 -5.84
C TYR A 20 2.21 -1.25 -4.49
N ARG A 21 2.89 -2.15 -3.79
CA ARG A 21 2.66 -2.33 -2.36
C ARG A 21 3.42 -1.25 -1.63
N GLN A 22 2.71 -0.54 -0.77
CA GLN A 22 3.27 0.52 0.06
C GLN A 22 3.03 0.20 1.53
N HIS A 23 3.99 0.57 2.37
CA HIS A 23 3.98 0.30 3.80
C HIS A 23 4.31 1.56 4.60
N CYS A 24 3.63 1.81 5.71
CA CYS A 24 4.00 2.82 6.70
C CYS A 24 3.99 2.16 8.09
N PRO A 25 5.14 2.07 8.79
CA PRO A 25 5.22 1.40 10.09
C PRO A 25 4.49 2.15 11.20
N MET A 26 4.26 3.45 11.02
CA MET A 26 3.53 4.28 11.98
C MET A 26 2.00 4.20 11.83
N ALA A 27 1.51 3.57 10.77
CA ALA A 27 0.07 3.41 10.59
C ALA A 27 -0.51 2.46 11.66
N ASN A 28 -1.83 2.57 11.92
CA ASN A 28 -2.54 1.72 12.87
C ASN A 28 -1.89 1.73 14.28
N ASP A 29 -1.71 2.90 14.87
CA ASP A 29 -1.09 3.08 16.19
C ASP A 29 0.32 2.46 16.28
N ASN A 30 1.16 2.73 15.28
CA ASN A 30 2.53 2.18 15.15
C ASN A 30 2.62 0.65 15.03
N GLN A 31 1.52 -0.02 14.66
CA GLN A 31 1.54 -1.46 14.35
C GLN A 31 1.86 -1.73 12.87
N GLY A 32 1.92 -0.67 12.06
CA GLY A 32 2.14 -0.75 10.62
C GLY A 32 0.86 -1.05 9.86
N ALA A 33 0.86 -0.63 8.59
CA ALA A 33 -0.17 -1.00 7.64
C ALA A 33 0.38 -1.04 6.21
N ASP A 34 -0.13 -1.99 5.44
CA ASP A 34 0.14 -2.14 4.02
C ASP A 34 -1.09 -1.76 3.19
N TRP A 35 -0.84 -1.16 2.03
CA TRP A 35 -1.86 -0.91 1.02
C TRP A 35 -1.32 -1.10 -0.39
N ILE A 36 -2.24 -1.14 -1.35
CA ILE A 36 -1.93 -1.21 -2.78
C ILE A 36 -2.25 0.13 -3.42
N SER A 37 -1.39 0.59 -4.32
CA SER A 37 -1.54 1.82 -5.09
C SER A 37 -1.18 1.57 -6.55
N SER A 38 -1.89 2.19 -7.50
CA SER A 38 -1.47 2.27 -8.90
C SER A 38 -0.42 3.36 -9.14
N GLU A 39 -0.20 4.23 -8.16
CA GLU A 39 0.79 5.30 -8.20
C GLU A 39 2.02 4.93 -7.37
N LYS A 40 3.21 5.22 -7.90
CA LYS A 40 4.47 5.04 -7.16
C LYS A 40 4.62 6.05 -6.01
N GLN A 41 3.99 7.21 -6.13
CA GLN A 41 4.02 8.23 -5.08
C GLN A 41 3.34 7.71 -3.82
N ILE A 42 3.96 7.98 -2.67
CA ILE A 42 3.38 7.64 -1.37
C ILE A 42 2.24 8.62 -1.07
N ARG A 43 1.03 8.08 -0.92
CA ARG A 43 -0.18 8.79 -0.50
C ARG A 43 -0.90 7.95 0.54
N ASN A 44 -0.44 8.07 1.78
CA ASN A 44 -0.91 7.30 2.92
C ASN A 44 -2.42 7.54 3.15
N PRO A 45 -3.27 6.51 3.01
CA PRO A 45 -4.72 6.68 3.14
C PRO A 45 -5.23 6.69 4.59
N TYR A 46 -4.36 6.46 5.59
CA TYR A 46 -4.78 6.18 6.97
C TYR A 46 -4.83 7.41 7.90
N TYR A 47 -4.02 8.45 7.64
CA TYR A 47 -3.79 9.54 8.60
C TYR A 47 -4.08 10.95 8.04
N GLY A 48 -4.83 11.03 6.93
CA GLY A 48 -5.11 12.31 6.27
C GLY A 48 -3.83 13.08 5.91
N ASP A 49 -3.92 14.41 5.90
CA ASP A 49 -2.83 15.27 5.40
C ASP A 49 -1.57 15.24 6.29
N GLN A 50 -1.71 14.91 7.58
CA GLN A 50 -0.59 14.97 8.53
C GLN A 50 0.50 13.93 8.25
N MET A 51 0.15 12.82 7.59
CA MET A 51 1.09 11.74 7.29
C MET A 51 0.95 11.26 5.85
N LEU A 52 0.47 12.11 4.94
CA LEU A 52 0.20 11.74 3.55
C LEU A 52 1.43 11.13 2.86
N THR A 53 2.64 11.54 3.24
CA THR A 53 3.91 11.03 2.70
C THR A 53 4.58 9.98 3.58
N CYS A 54 3.95 9.51 4.68
CA CYS A 54 4.49 8.41 5.46
C CYS A 54 4.35 7.11 4.68
N GLY A 55 5.48 6.53 4.34
CA GLY A 55 5.58 5.16 3.87
C GLY A 55 6.65 5.00 2.81
N GLU A 56 6.78 3.77 2.33
CA GLU A 56 7.71 3.39 1.29
C GLU A 56 7.11 2.33 0.37
N VAL A 57 7.60 2.25 -0.86
CA VAL A 57 7.24 1.17 -1.78
C VAL A 57 8.03 -0.06 -1.39
N THR A 58 7.34 -1.11 -0.96
CA THR A 58 7.95 -2.38 -0.54
C THR A 58 7.96 -3.42 -1.66
N ASP A 59 7.03 -3.30 -2.61
CA ASP A 59 6.95 -4.22 -3.75
C ASP A 59 6.35 -3.56 -4.99
N THR A 60 6.70 -4.09 -6.16
CA THR A 60 6.14 -3.73 -7.46
C THR A 60 5.53 -4.95 -8.11
N ILE A 61 4.22 -4.91 -8.30
CA ILE A 61 3.41 -6.01 -8.81
C ILE A 61 3.04 -5.69 -10.27
N LEU A 62 3.25 -6.67 -11.15
CA LEU A 62 3.03 -6.59 -12.60
C LEU A 62 1.99 -7.60 -13.07
#